data_AF-A0A1Y3RBB9-F1
#
_entry.id   AF-A0A1Y3RBB9-F1
#
_cell.length_a   1.000
_cell.length_b   1.000
_cell.length_c   1.000
_cell.angle_alpha   90.00
_cell.angle_beta   90.00
_cell.angle_gamma   90.00
#
_symmetry.space_group_name_H-M   'P 1'
#
loop_
_entity.id
_entity.type
_entity.pdbx_description
1 polymer ?
#
loop_
_entity_poly.entity_id
_entity_poly.type
_entity_poly.pdbx_seq_one_letter_code
_entity_poly.pdbx_strand_id
1 'polypeptide(L)'
;MKPKDCEVHDPMTSVFRKTALERLSSPDRLDGMLKLTSPMSWLGIAAAAVLAASVVIWSFVGRIPTTVDTYGFLTYDYGANSLYNTAAGEVSSLLVHSGDCVETGTPVAEILTSTGQTVVVPADQSGVIREDLVAPGEYVVPNQALFRISPDSDSGLSVVCYVSQETALQLEPGMEAVIYLDGVGDACGWMEGQVACVDRVHTTAESMAAVVGNDAQTIEMLMSAGPVVAVTCTLREDSTTASGYYFSGAAGAEQVLYGGSSASVQITLGQSAPIAWVFPMFGGEAS
;
A
#
# COMPACT_ATOMS: atom_id res chain seq x y z
N MET A 1 61.21 -94.23 -54.49
CA MET A 1 60.14 -95.25 -54.54
C MET A 1 58.85 -94.57 -54.07
N LYS A 2 57.71 -94.80 -54.76
CA LYS A 2 56.30 -94.36 -54.52
C LYS A 2 55.85 -94.08 -53.06
N PRO A 3 54.65 -93.48 -52.79
CA PRO A 3 53.60 -92.85 -53.65
C PRO A 3 53.13 -91.45 -53.12
N LYS A 4 52.50 -90.58 -53.93
CA LYS A 4 51.06 -90.23 -53.94
C LYS A 4 50.26 -90.59 -52.68
N ASP A 5 49.53 -89.64 -52.10
CA ASP A 5 48.07 -89.65 -52.09
C ASP A 5 47.49 -88.29 -51.66
N CYS A 6 46.37 -87.94 -52.30
CA CYS A 6 45.51 -86.79 -52.04
C CYS A 6 44.85 -86.90 -50.67
N GLU A 7 44.50 -85.78 -50.01
CA GLU A 7 43.10 -85.58 -49.58
C GLU A 7 42.81 -84.14 -49.10
N VAL A 8 41.64 -83.70 -49.58
CA VAL A 8 40.66 -82.70 -49.09
C VAL A 8 41.08 -81.26 -48.81
N HIS A 9 40.54 -80.38 -49.66
CA HIS A 9 40.35 -78.95 -49.50
C HIS A 9 39.10 -78.68 -48.65
N ASP A 10 39.21 -77.90 -47.57
CA ASP A 10 38.10 -77.06 -47.09
C ASP A 10 38.64 -75.72 -46.55
N PRO A 11 38.61 -74.63 -47.35
CA PRO A 11 39.07 -73.32 -46.95
C PRO A 11 38.06 -72.54 -46.08
N MET A 12 36.88 -73.09 -45.76
CA MET A 12 35.82 -72.30 -45.11
C MET A 12 35.83 -72.33 -43.57
N THR A 13 36.40 -73.34 -42.92
CA THR A 13 36.36 -73.41 -41.43
C THR A 13 37.41 -72.55 -40.71
N SER A 14 38.43 -72.06 -41.42
CA SER A 14 39.50 -71.24 -40.81
C SER A 14 39.23 -69.73 -40.84
N VAL A 15 38.22 -69.28 -41.59
CA VAL A 15 37.86 -67.85 -41.72
C VAL A 15 36.73 -67.46 -40.77
N PHE A 16 35.71 -68.30 -40.58
CA PHE A 16 34.58 -67.99 -39.68
C PHE A 16 34.93 -68.12 -38.19
N ARG A 17 35.90 -68.97 -37.84
CA ARG A 17 36.39 -69.09 -36.46
C ARG A 17 37.24 -67.89 -36.03
N LYS A 18 37.93 -67.21 -36.96
CA LYS A 18 38.70 -66.00 -36.64
C LYS A 18 37.82 -64.76 -36.52
N THR A 19 36.84 -64.58 -37.41
CA THR A 19 35.94 -63.42 -37.36
C THR A 19 34.95 -63.45 -36.18
N ALA A 20 34.59 -64.63 -35.67
CA ALA A 20 33.75 -64.76 -34.47
C ALA A 20 34.54 -64.64 -33.15
N LEU A 21 35.83 -64.99 -33.13
CA LEU A 21 36.67 -64.88 -31.92
C LEU A 21 37.20 -63.46 -31.68
N GLU A 22 37.41 -62.68 -32.74
CA GLU A 22 37.91 -61.31 -32.68
C GLU A 22 36.82 -60.29 -32.28
N ARG A 23 35.54 -60.65 -32.48
CA ARG A 23 34.37 -59.88 -32.01
C ARG A 23 34.09 -60.01 -30.51
N LEU A 24 34.64 -61.03 -29.84
CA LEU A 24 34.47 -61.27 -28.39
C LEU A 24 35.67 -60.84 -27.54
N SER A 25 36.78 -60.45 -28.17
CA SER A 25 38.03 -60.06 -27.49
C SER A 25 38.52 -58.67 -27.89
N SER A 26 37.58 -57.76 -28.18
CA SER A 26 37.81 -56.31 -28.11
C SER A 26 37.20 -55.74 -26.83
N PRO A 27 37.86 -55.87 -25.66
CA PRO A 27 37.48 -55.15 -24.44
C PRO A 27 37.86 -53.66 -24.50
N ASP A 28 38.24 -53.13 -25.66
CA ASP A 28 38.86 -51.80 -25.80
C ASP A 28 38.03 -50.83 -26.65
N ARG A 29 36.71 -50.85 -26.41
CA ARG A 29 35.79 -49.74 -26.71
C ARG A 29 34.79 -49.48 -25.57
N LEU A 30 35.21 -49.78 -24.34
CA LEU A 30 34.75 -49.03 -23.17
C LEU A 30 35.68 -47.84 -22.89
N ASP A 31 36.91 -47.88 -23.41
CA ASP A 31 37.88 -46.78 -23.45
C ASP A 31 37.76 -45.93 -24.71
N GLY A 32 36.54 -45.78 -25.23
CA GLY A 32 36.16 -44.46 -25.69
C GLY A 32 36.12 -43.61 -24.44
N MET A 33 37.31 -43.25 -23.92
CA MET A 33 37.51 -42.50 -22.70
C MET A 33 36.38 -41.53 -22.67
N LEU A 34 35.45 -41.82 -21.78
CA LEU A 34 34.32 -40.99 -21.52
C LEU A 34 35.06 -39.76 -21.02
N LYS A 35 35.40 -38.85 -21.94
CA LYS A 35 35.77 -37.49 -21.65
C LYS A 35 34.45 -36.93 -21.15
N LEU A 36 34.04 -37.40 -19.96
CA LEU A 36 33.14 -36.74 -19.07
C LEU A 36 33.79 -35.38 -18.97
N THR A 37 33.19 -34.47 -19.71
CA THR A 37 33.49 -33.05 -19.71
C THR A 37 34.90 -32.71 -20.19
N SER A 38 34.98 -32.23 -21.44
CA SER A 38 36.07 -31.34 -21.85
C SER A 38 36.25 -30.25 -20.77
N PRO A 39 37.48 -29.83 -20.43
CA PRO A 39 37.72 -28.84 -19.37
C PRO A 39 36.92 -27.54 -19.57
N MET A 40 36.54 -27.20 -20.80
CA MET A 40 35.66 -26.07 -21.13
C MET A 40 34.19 -26.29 -20.71
N SER A 41 33.70 -27.54 -20.76
CA SER A 41 32.37 -27.90 -20.26
C SER A 41 32.29 -27.82 -18.73
N TRP A 42 33.42 -28.02 -18.03
CA TRP A 42 33.49 -27.87 -16.57
C TRP A 42 33.34 -26.40 -16.14
N LEU A 43 33.91 -25.47 -16.91
CA LEU A 43 33.65 -24.03 -16.76
C LEU A 43 32.18 -23.68 -16.97
N GLY A 44 31.54 -24.26 -17.99
CA GLY A 44 30.10 -24.08 -18.25
C GLY A 44 29.22 -24.61 -17.11
N ILE A 45 29.55 -25.79 -16.58
CA ILE A 45 28.85 -26.37 -15.41
C ILE A 45 29.08 -25.53 -14.16
N ALA A 46 30.31 -25.07 -13.92
CA ALA A 46 30.62 -24.19 -12.79
C ALA A 46 29.85 -22.87 -12.90
N ALA A 47 29.80 -22.25 -14.08
CA ALA A 47 29.01 -21.04 -14.31
C ALA A 47 27.51 -21.28 -14.08
N ALA A 48 26.96 -22.39 -14.60
CA ALA A 48 25.57 -22.75 -14.35
C ALA A 48 25.29 -23.02 -12.86
N ALA A 49 26.21 -23.67 -12.15
CA ALA A 49 26.11 -23.93 -10.71
C ALA A 49 26.15 -22.63 -9.90
N VAL A 50 27.01 -21.67 -10.27
CA VAL A 50 27.07 -20.34 -9.63
C VAL A 50 25.77 -19.57 -9.88
N LEU A 51 25.23 -19.59 -11.10
CA LEU A 51 23.94 -18.96 -11.39
C LEU A 51 22.80 -19.60 -10.59
N ALA A 52 22.73 -20.93 -10.55
CA ALA A 52 21.74 -21.65 -9.75
C ALA A 52 21.88 -21.33 -8.25
N ALA A 53 23.10 -21.32 -7.71
CA ALA A 53 23.35 -20.96 -6.33
C ALA A 53 22.95 -19.51 -6.05
N SER A 54 23.18 -18.58 -6.98
CA SER A 54 22.78 -17.18 -6.86
C SER A 54 21.27 -17.03 -6.78
N VAL A 55 20.51 -17.76 -7.62
CA VAL A 55 19.04 -17.79 -7.56
C VAL A 55 18.56 -18.37 -6.24
N VAL A 56 19.15 -19.49 -5.79
CA VAL A 56 18.78 -20.11 -4.51
C VAL A 56 19.04 -19.14 -3.36
N ILE A 57 20.23 -18.54 -3.28
CA ILE A 57 20.58 -17.56 -2.25
C ILE A 57 19.60 -16.38 -2.31
N TRP A 58 19.32 -15.83 -3.49
CA TRP A 58 18.37 -14.73 -3.65
C TRP A 58 16.94 -15.12 -3.28
N SER A 59 16.51 -16.37 -3.48
CA SER A 59 15.18 -16.83 -3.05
C SER A 59 15.00 -16.87 -1.53
N PHE A 60 16.08 -17.03 -0.77
CA PHE A 60 16.07 -16.97 0.70
C PHE A 60 16.35 -15.56 1.25
N VAL A 61 17.24 -14.81 0.61
CA VAL A 61 17.70 -13.49 1.08
C VAL A 61 16.84 -12.35 0.54
N GLY A 62 16.24 -12.54 -0.63
CA GLY A 62 15.35 -11.57 -1.26
C GLY A 62 14.18 -11.26 -0.34
N ARG A 63 13.74 -10.01 -0.35
CA ARG A 63 12.60 -9.52 0.43
C ARG A 63 11.68 -8.79 -0.52
N ILE A 64 10.47 -9.30 -0.70
CA ILE A 64 9.44 -8.69 -1.52
C ILE A 64 8.41 -8.08 -0.57
N PRO A 65 8.11 -6.77 -0.67
CA PRO A 65 7.08 -6.17 0.16
C PRO A 65 5.71 -6.77 -0.21
N THR A 66 4.94 -7.12 0.81
CA THR A 66 3.53 -7.49 0.65
C THR A 66 2.72 -6.24 0.91
N THR A 67 2.03 -5.75 -0.12
CA THR A 67 1.27 -4.51 -0.05
C THR A 67 -0.21 -4.74 -0.25
N VAL A 68 -1.05 -3.85 0.29
CA VAL A 68 -2.47 -3.78 0.01
C VAL A 68 -2.82 -2.43 -0.57
N ASP A 69 -3.50 -2.46 -1.71
CA ASP A 69 -4.05 -1.27 -2.36
C ASP A 69 -5.48 -1.01 -1.87
N THR A 70 -5.76 0.24 -1.50
CA THR A 70 -7.06 0.70 -1.01
C THR A 70 -7.32 2.12 -1.50
N TYR A 71 -8.60 2.52 -1.52
CA TYR A 71 -9.00 3.88 -1.84
C TYR A 71 -9.21 4.68 -0.55
N GLY A 72 -8.82 5.94 -0.60
CA GLY A 72 -8.94 6.86 0.51
C GLY A 72 -9.18 8.30 0.08
N PHE A 73 -9.34 9.16 1.08
CA PHE A 73 -9.59 10.57 0.90
C PHE A 73 -8.66 11.36 1.81
N LEU A 74 -8.14 12.45 1.28
CA LEU A 74 -7.39 13.44 2.03
C LEU A 74 -8.37 14.11 3.01
N THR A 75 -7.99 14.21 4.27
CA THR A 75 -8.77 14.91 5.29
C THR A 75 -7.83 15.69 6.17
N TYR A 76 -8.29 16.86 6.62
CA TYR A 76 -7.66 17.49 7.78
C TYR A 76 -8.05 16.67 9.01
N ASP A 77 -7.10 16.55 9.94
CA ASP A 77 -7.15 15.69 11.13
C ASP A 77 -8.55 15.63 11.79
N TYR A 78 -8.94 14.41 12.20
CA TYR A 78 -10.21 13.98 12.80
C TYR A 78 -11.48 14.81 12.49
N GLY A 79 -12.47 14.15 11.89
CA GLY A 79 -13.81 14.70 11.67
C GLY A 79 -14.33 15.51 12.85
N ALA A 80 -14.59 16.80 12.56
CA ALA A 80 -15.40 17.75 13.32
C ALA A 80 -14.79 18.32 14.61
N ASN A 81 -13.69 19.06 14.50
CA ASN A 81 -13.57 20.24 15.37
C ASN A 81 -14.62 21.26 14.93
N SER A 82 -15.52 21.59 15.84
CA SER A 82 -16.58 22.56 15.62
C SER A 82 -16.59 23.55 16.76
N LEU A 83 -16.88 24.80 16.46
CA LEU A 83 -17.16 25.79 17.49
C LEU A 83 -18.57 25.58 18.01
N TYR A 84 -18.70 25.31 19.30
CA TYR A 84 -19.99 25.04 19.92
C TYR A 84 -20.59 26.29 20.56
N ASN A 85 -21.91 26.38 20.46
CA ASN A 85 -22.69 27.39 21.13
C ASN A 85 -22.84 27.10 22.64
N THR A 86 -22.75 28.13 23.49
CA THR A 86 -23.01 28.03 24.94
C THR A 86 -24.42 28.47 25.37
N ALA A 87 -25.17 29.17 24.51
CA ALA A 87 -26.48 29.75 24.80
C ALA A 87 -27.62 29.03 24.07
N ALA A 88 -28.88 29.27 24.46
CA ALA A 88 -30.04 28.81 23.72
C ALA A 88 -30.77 30.03 23.14
N GLY A 89 -31.08 30.05 21.85
CA GLY A 89 -31.75 31.19 21.23
C GLY A 89 -31.69 31.21 19.71
N GLU A 90 -32.15 32.30 19.12
CA GLU A 90 -32.08 32.55 17.68
C GLU A 90 -30.73 33.18 17.30
N VAL A 91 -30.10 32.71 16.23
CA VAL A 91 -28.86 33.29 15.71
C VAL A 91 -29.17 34.67 15.13
N SER A 92 -28.76 35.73 15.82
CA SER A 92 -28.98 37.12 15.36
C SER A 92 -28.04 37.47 14.20
N SER A 93 -26.76 37.10 14.32
CA SER A 93 -25.78 37.29 13.25
C SER A 93 -24.57 36.37 13.43
N LEU A 94 -23.92 36.02 12.33
CA LEU A 94 -22.60 35.37 12.31
C LEU A 94 -21.55 36.47 12.12
N LEU A 95 -20.56 36.52 13.01
CA LEU A 95 -19.50 37.54 13.00
C LEU A 95 -18.28 37.11 12.19
N VAL A 96 -18.17 35.81 11.91
CA VAL A 96 -17.14 35.17 11.10
C VAL A 96 -17.80 34.31 10.03
N HIS A 97 -17.09 34.08 8.93
CA HIS A 97 -17.56 33.23 7.84
C HIS A 97 -16.46 32.25 7.41
N SER A 98 -16.88 31.26 6.64
CA SER A 98 -15.98 30.31 5.98
C SER A 98 -14.82 31.01 5.26
N GLY A 99 -13.59 30.65 5.63
CA GLY A 99 -12.34 31.25 5.16
C GLY A 99 -11.62 32.14 6.18
N ASP A 100 -12.28 32.57 7.26
CA ASP A 100 -11.69 33.44 8.26
C ASP A 100 -10.83 32.68 9.28
N CYS A 101 -9.70 33.27 9.68
CA CYS A 101 -8.89 32.79 10.80
C CYS A 101 -9.43 33.37 12.12
N VAL A 102 -9.57 32.53 13.15
CA VAL A 102 -10.05 32.90 14.48
C VAL A 102 -9.07 32.40 15.55
N GLU A 103 -8.89 33.19 16.61
CA GLU A 103 -8.14 32.78 17.80
C GLU A 103 -9.11 32.42 18.94
N THR A 104 -8.70 31.57 19.89
CA THR A 104 -9.47 31.30 21.12
C THR A 104 -9.89 32.61 21.79
N GLY A 105 -11.19 32.75 22.06
CA GLY A 105 -11.80 33.94 22.65
C GLY A 105 -12.36 34.95 21.64
N THR A 106 -12.10 34.78 20.34
CA THR A 106 -12.64 35.65 19.29
C THR A 106 -14.16 35.50 19.20
N PRO A 107 -14.95 36.59 19.16
CA PRO A 107 -16.41 36.48 19.04
C PRO A 107 -16.80 35.98 17.64
N VAL A 108 -17.58 34.89 17.58
CA VAL A 108 -17.92 34.21 16.31
C VAL A 108 -19.39 34.32 15.91
N ALA A 109 -20.30 34.42 16.88
CA ALA A 109 -21.73 34.56 16.63
C ALA A 109 -22.44 35.32 17.74
N GLU A 110 -23.58 35.93 17.41
CA GLU A 110 -24.49 36.57 18.36
C GLU A 110 -25.82 35.82 18.41
N ILE A 111 -26.27 35.49 19.62
CA ILE A 111 -27.47 34.68 19.83
C ILE A 111 -28.46 35.46 20.69
N LEU A 112 -29.66 35.66 20.17
CA LEU A 112 -30.78 36.26 20.87
C LEU A 112 -31.52 35.19 21.68
N THR A 113 -31.33 35.24 22.99
CA THR A 113 -32.01 34.34 23.92
C THR A 113 -33.51 34.68 24.04
N SER A 114 -34.30 33.72 24.51
CA SER A 114 -35.76 33.89 24.71
C SER A 114 -36.12 34.96 25.76
N THR A 115 -35.18 35.36 26.62
CA THR A 115 -35.33 36.46 27.58
C THR A 115 -35.09 37.84 26.96
N GLY A 116 -34.76 37.90 25.66
CA GLY A 116 -34.46 39.13 24.93
C GLY A 116 -33.04 39.64 25.10
N GLN A 117 -32.13 38.83 25.66
CA GLN A 117 -30.73 39.17 25.83
C GLN A 117 -29.89 38.59 24.69
N THR A 118 -29.01 39.41 24.09
CA THR A 118 -28.01 38.94 23.13
C THR A 118 -26.79 38.39 23.87
N VAL A 119 -26.40 37.15 23.55
CA VAL A 119 -25.21 36.49 24.06
C VAL A 119 -24.21 36.34 22.92
N VAL A 120 -23.00 36.83 23.10
CA VAL A 120 -21.90 36.65 22.15
C VAL A 120 -21.20 35.34 22.47
N VAL A 121 -21.06 34.47 21.46
CA VAL A 121 -20.36 33.20 21.58
C VAL A 121 -18.90 33.42 21.17
N PRO A 122 -17.93 33.23 22.07
CA PRO A 122 -16.51 33.23 21.71
C PRO A 122 -16.08 31.88 21.13
N ALA A 123 -15.06 31.88 20.28
CA ALA A 123 -14.38 30.67 19.84
C ALA A 123 -13.70 30.00 21.05
N ASP A 124 -13.89 28.69 21.21
CA ASP A 124 -13.21 27.87 22.23
C ASP A 124 -11.80 27.44 21.79
N GLN A 125 -11.51 27.47 20.50
CA GLN A 125 -10.22 27.10 19.91
C GLN A 125 -9.79 28.03 18.76
N SER A 126 -8.48 28.09 18.49
CA SER A 126 -7.90 28.81 17.35
C SER A 126 -7.91 27.95 16.07
N GLY A 127 -8.13 28.57 14.91
CA GLY A 127 -8.18 27.88 13.62
C GLY A 127 -8.77 28.69 12.47
N VAL A 128 -8.96 28.05 11.31
CA VAL A 128 -9.63 28.59 10.14
C VAL A 128 -11.04 28.01 10.02
N ILE A 129 -12.05 28.86 9.86
CA ILE A 129 -13.44 28.43 9.63
C ILE A 129 -13.54 27.80 8.24
N ARG A 130 -14.05 26.57 8.16
CA ARG A 130 -14.19 25.82 6.91
C ARG A 130 -15.61 25.80 6.37
N GLU A 131 -16.59 25.78 7.28
CA GLU A 131 -18.00 25.64 6.94
C GLU A 131 -18.87 26.32 8.00
N ASP A 132 -19.88 27.05 7.54
CA ASP A 132 -20.92 27.65 8.37
C ASP A 132 -22.04 26.61 8.52
N LEU A 133 -22.26 26.09 9.73
CA LEU A 133 -23.22 24.99 9.97
C LEU A 133 -24.63 25.49 10.30
N VAL A 134 -24.77 26.79 10.57
CA VAL A 134 -26.03 27.45 10.91
C VAL A 134 -26.19 28.74 10.11
N ALA A 135 -27.43 29.23 9.98
CA ALA A 135 -27.72 30.50 9.33
C ALA A 135 -28.33 31.54 10.30
N PRO A 136 -28.21 32.85 10.03
CA PRO A 136 -28.97 33.87 10.76
C PRO A 136 -30.48 33.60 10.71
N GLY A 137 -31.16 33.72 11.85
CA GLY A 137 -32.57 33.39 12.04
C GLY A 137 -32.85 31.94 12.42
N GLU A 138 -31.82 31.09 12.47
CA GLU A 138 -31.96 29.71 12.94
C GLU A 138 -31.98 29.63 14.47
N TYR A 139 -32.78 28.71 15.01
CA TYR A 139 -32.83 28.48 16.44
C TYR A 139 -31.80 27.43 16.86
N VAL A 140 -30.91 27.80 17.78
CA VAL A 140 -29.81 26.96 18.24
C VAL A 140 -29.93 26.66 19.74
N VAL A 141 -29.50 25.46 20.12
CA VAL A 141 -29.44 25.02 21.52
C VAL A 141 -28.00 25.00 22.05
N PRO A 142 -27.80 24.95 23.37
CA PRO A 142 -26.46 24.81 23.93
C PRO A 142 -25.80 23.52 23.45
N ASN A 143 -24.48 23.57 23.24
CA ASN A 143 -23.66 22.50 22.69
C ASN A 143 -24.01 22.10 21.23
N GLN A 144 -24.76 22.93 20.51
CA GLN A 144 -24.93 22.80 19.06
C GLN A 144 -23.73 23.43 18.34
N ALA A 145 -23.22 22.75 17.32
CA ALA A 145 -22.13 23.24 16.49
C ALA A 145 -22.62 24.42 15.61
N LEU A 146 -21.86 25.52 15.60
CA LEU A 146 -22.14 26.69 14.77
C LEU A 146 -21.26 26.74 13.52
N PHE A 147 -19.99 26.36 13.66
CA PHE A 147 -19.01 26.40 12.60
C PHE A 147 -18.14 25.15 12.64
N ARG A 148 -17.66 24.71 11.49
CA ARG A 148 -16.57 23.73 11.39
C ARG A 148 -15.24 24.47 11.32
N ILE A 149 -14.27 24.10 12.15
CA ILE A 149 -12.98 24.77 12.27
C ILE A 149 -11.81 23.78 12.10
N SER A 150 -10.77 24.18 11.38
CA SER A 150 -9.49 23.45 11.33
C SER A 150 -8.41 24.25 12.08
N PRO A 151 -7.53 23.63 12.88
CA PRO A 151 -6.42 24.33 13.55
C PRO A 151 -5.58 25.24 12.63
N ASP A 152 -5.06 26.35 13.19
CA ASP A 152 -4.22 27.36 12.50
C ASP A 152 -2.74 26.92 12.44
N SER A 153 -2.35 26.01 13.34
CA SER A 153 -1.14 25.20 13.14
C SER A 153 -1.46 24.11 12.13
N ASP A 154 -0.51 23.79 11.24
CA ASP A 154 -0.46 22.58 10.39
C ASP A 154 -0.88 21.31 11.16
N SER A 155 -2.18 21.11 11.37
CA SER A 155 -2.75 19.85 11.81
C SER A 155 -2.76 19.00 10.55
N GLY A 156 -1.73 18.18 10.43
CA GLY A 156 -1.31 17.58 9.19
C GLY A 156 -2.46 16.94 8.44
N LEU A 157 -2.53 17.24 7.15
CA LEU A 157 -3.33 16.50 6.21
C LEU A 157 -3.04 15.01 6.41
N SER A 158 -4.10 14.25 6.61
CA SER A 158 -4.06 12.79 6.76
C SER A 158 -4.88 12.17 5.65
N VAL A 159 -4.66 10.89 5.40
CA VAL A 159 -5.43 10.13 4.42
C VAL A 159 -6.19 9.04 5.15
N VAL A 160 -7.52 9.08 5.07
CA VAL A 160 -8.38 8.02 5.58
C VAL A 160 -8.72 7.10 4.44
N CYS A 161 -8.27 5.85 4.52
CA CYS A 161 -8.60 4.79 3.57
C CYS A 161 -9.42 3.69 4.23
N TYR A 162 -10.07 2.87 3.42
CA TYR A 162 -10.98 1.83 3.88
C TYR A 162 -10.52 0.46 3.43
N VAL A 163 -10.22 -0.41 4.38
CA VAL A 163 -9.75 -1.78 4.10
C VAL A 163 -10.76 -2.81 4.57
N SER A 164 -10.66 -4.03 4.07
CA SER A 164 -11.47 -5.14 4.57
C SER A 164 -11.12 -5.45 6.03
N GLN A 165 -12.07 -6.02 6.78
CA GLN A 165 -11.80 -6.48 8.15
C GLN A 165 -10.63 -7.48 8.24
N GLU A 166 -10.46 -8.37 7.24
CA GLU A 166 -9.35 -9.33 7.19
C GLU A 166 -7.99 -8.62 7.04
N THR A 167 -7.95 -7.58 6.22
CA THR A 167 -6.76 -6.73 6.06
C THR A 167 -6.48 -5.94 7.34
N ALA A 168 -7.51 -5.37 7.97
CA ALA A 168 -7.36 -4.57 9.18
C ALA A 168 -6.71 -5.36 10.34
N LEU A 169 -6.94 -6.67 10.42
CA LEU A 169 -6.30 -7.54 11.41
C LEU A 169 -4.78 -7.68 11.22
N GLN A 170 -4.28 -7.43 10.01
CA GLN A 170 -2.86 -7.49 9.65
C GLN A 170 -2.19 -6.12 9.72
N LEU A 171 -2.94 -5.04 9.93
CA LEU A 171 -2.42 -3.68 9.95
C LEU A 171 -2.06 -3.25 11.36
N GLU A 172 -0.90 -2.61 11.49
CA GLU A 172 -0.41 -2.03 12.74
C GLU A 172 0.01 -0.58 12.54
N PRO A 173 -0.14 0.28 13.57
CA PRO A 173 0.45 1.62 13.55
C PRO A 173 1.96 1.58 13.25
N GLY A 174 2.41 2.51 12.41
CA GLY A 174 3.80 2.63 11.96
C GLY A 174 4.11 1.94 10.62
N MET A 175 3.17 1.17 10.06
CA MET A 175 3.35 0.58 8.72
C MET A 175 3.48 1.66 7.64
N GLU A 176 4.39 1.45 6.69
CA GLU A 176 4.65 2.38 5.59
C GLU A 176 3.46 2.42 4.61
N ALA A 177 3.06 3.62 4.24
CA ALA A 177 2.01 3.86 3.25
C ALA A 177 2.54 4.76 2.13
N VAL A 178 2.16 4.43 0.89
CA VAL A 178 2.42 5.24 -0.30
C VAL A 178 1.08 5.74 -0.82
N ILE A 179 0.98 7.04 -1.08
CA ILE A 179 -0.28 7.68 -1.47
C ILE A 179 -0.13 8.27 -2.87
N TYR A 180 -1.04 7.91 -3.78
CA TYR A 180 -1.17 8.47 -5.11
C TYR A 180 -2.42 9.34 -5.15
N LEU A 181 -2.27 10.61 -5.53
CA LEU A 181 -3.42 11.48 -5.73
C LEU A 181 -4.15 11.11 -7.02
N ASP A 182 -5.47 11.10 -6.98
CA ASP A 182 -6.25 10.88 -8.19
C ASP A 182 -6.43 12.20 -8.95
N GLY A 183 -6.53 12.11 -10.28
CA GLY A 183 -6.77 13.28 -11.14
C GLY A 183 -5.56 14.20 -11.36
N VAL A 184 -4.41 13.88 -10.76
CA VAL A 184 -3.12 14.50 -11.09
C VAL A 184 -2.36 13.63 -12.09
N GLY A 185 -1.53 14.25 -12.94
CA GLY A 185 -0.73 13.49 -13.91
C GLY A 185 0.42 12.73 -13.23
N ASP A 186 0.86 11.62 -13.82
CA ASP A 186 1.93 10.73 -13.32
C ASP A 186 3.23 11.43 -12.91
N ALA A 187 3.50 12.62 -13.49
CA ALA A 187 4.65 13.45 -13.16
C ALA A 187 4.65 13.96 -11.71
N CYS A 188 3.51 13.92 -11.01
CA CYS A 188 3.42 14.28 -9.60
C CYS A 188 4.04 13.21 -8.68
N GLY A 189 4.15 11.97 -9.15
CA GLY A 189 4.66 10.86 -8.35
C GLY A 189 3.71 10.50 -7.21
N TRP A 190 4.29 10.07 -6.09
CA TRP A 190 3.57 9.64 -4.90
C TRP A 190 4.02 10.42 -3.67
N MET A 191 3.19 10.39 -2.65
CA MET A 191 3.49 10.86 -1.30
C MET A 191 3.86 9.68 -0.41
N GLU A 192 4.65 9.95 0.62
CA GLU A 192 5.03 8.96 1.63
C GLU A 192 4.28 9.24 2.93
N GLY A 193 3.90 8.17 3.63
CA GLY A 193 3.13 8.26 4.86
C GLY A 193 3.29 7.03 5.75
N GLN A 194 2.62 7.05 6.89
CA GLN A 194 2.60 5.93 7.84
C GLN A 194 1.22 5.74 8.44
N VAL A 195 0.83 4.48 8.65
CA VAL A 195 -0.41 4.14 9.37
C VAL A 195 -0.35 4.71 10.78
N ALA A 196 -1.21 5.66 11.10
CA ALA A 196 -1.30 6.25 12.43
C ALA A 196 -2.25 5.45 13.31
N CYS A 197 -3.42 5.08 12.78
CA CYS A 197 -4.39 4.28 13.50
C CYS A 197 -5.23 3.40 12.56
N VAL A 198 -5.65 2.26 13.10
CA VAL A 198 -6.61 1.34 12.49
C VAL A 198 -7.83 1.32 13.40
N ASP A 199 -8.97 1.81 12.94
CA ASP A 199 -10.18 1.83 13.74
C ASP A 199 -10.63 0.38 14.04
N ARG A 200 -11.13 0.11 15.24
CA ARG A 200 -11.57 -1.23 15.65
C ARG A 200 -13.09 -1.37 15.65
N VAL A 201 -13.80 -0.27 15.38
CA VAL A 201 -15.27 -0.25 15.27
C VAL A 201 -15.65 -0.39 13.80
N HIS A 202 -16.68 -1.17 13.50
CA HIS A 202 -17.18 -1.29 12.12
C HIS A 202 -17.70 0.08 11.69
N THR A 203 -17.15 0.64 10.62
CA THR A 203 -17.51 1.97 10.13
C THR A 203 -19.02 2.04 9.87
N THR A 204 -19.71 3.01 10.48
CA THR A 204 -21.13 3.25 10.20
C THR A 204 -21.27 4.18 8.99
N ALA A 205 -22.41 4.11 8.28
CA ALA A 205 -22.69 4.95 7.12
C ALA A 205 -22.57 6.47 7.44
N GLU A 206 -22.83 6.86 8.69
CA GLU A 206 -22.68 8.24 9.17
C GLU A 206 -21.22 8.70 9.24
N SER A 207 -20.30 7.84 9.69
CA SER A 207 -18.86 8.15 9.71
C SER A 207 -18.27 8.25 8.31
N MET A 208 -18.73 7.41 7.37
CA MET A 208 -18.36 7.52 5.95
C MET A 208 -18.88 8.82 5.33
N ALA A 209 -20.13 9.18 5.59
CA ALA A 209 -20.70 10.44 5.10
C ALA A 209 -19.95 11.68 5.60
N ALA A 210 -19.38 11.62 6.82
CA ALA A 210 -18.58 12.71 7.39
C ALA A 210 -17.20 12.90 6.72
N VAL A 211 -16.64 11.86 6.07
CA VAL A 211 -15.32 11.90 5.42
C VAL A 211 -15.44 12.05 3.90
N VAL A 212 -16.35 11.30 3.28
CA VAL A 212 -16.55 11.30 1.81
C VAL A 212 -17.44 12.45 1.35
N GLY A 213 -18.24 13.02 2.25
CA GLY A 213 -19.35 13.91 1.91
C GLY A 213 -20.60 13.12 1.50
N ASN A 214 -21.73 13.81 1.37
CA ASN A 214 -23.08 13.24 1.15
C ASN A 214 -23.29 12.56 -0.23
N ASP A 215 -22.25 12.02 -0.86
CA ASP A 215 -22.35 11.25 -2.09
C ASP A 215 -22.80 9.81 -1.79
N ALA A 216 -24.12 9.59 -1.86
CA ALA A 216 -24.74 8.31 -1.59
C ALA A 216 -24.21 7.17 -2.49
N GLN A 217 -23.71 7.46 -3.70
CA GLN A 217 -23.25 6.42 -4.63
C GLN A 217 -21.88 5.88 -4.24
N THR A 218 -20.97 6.74 -3.78
CA THR A 218 -19.65 6.33 -3.28
C THR A 218 -19.76 5.52 -1.98
N ILE A 219 -20.66 5.93 -1.08
CA ILE A 219 -20.95 5.21 0.17
C ILE A 219 -21.54 3.83 -0.14
N GLU A 220 -22.49 3.73 -1.08
CA GLU A 220 -23.10 2.45 -1.46
C GLU A 220 -22.09 1.51 -2.14
N MET A 221 -21.19 2.03 -2.98
CA MET A 221 -20.12 1.25 -3.59
C MET A 221 -19.17 0.66 -2.54
N LEU A 222 -18.71 1.45 -1.57
CA LEU A 222 -17.84 0.99 -0.49
C LEU A 222 -18.52 -0.06 0.40
N MET A 223 -19.79 0.17 0.74
CA MET A 223 -20.56 -0.75 1.60
C MET A 223 -20.94 -2.06 0.89
N SER A 224 -21.08 -2.04 -0.44
CA SER A 224 -21.38 -3.25 -1.23
C SER A 224 -20.26 -4.29 -1.21
N ALA A 225 -19.03 -3.88 -0.90
CA ALA A 225 -17.85 -4.74 -0.82
C ALA A 225 -17.73 -5.53 0.51
N GLY A 226 -18.62 -5.28 1.48
CA GLY A 226 -18.61 -5.91 2.80
C GLY A 226 -18.19 -4.95 3.92
N PRO A 227 -18.02 -5.44 5.17
CA PRO A 227 -17.62 -4.61 6.29
C PRO A 227 -16.19 -4.08 6.08
N VAL A 228 -16.06 -2.76 5.99
CA VAL A 228 -14.79 -2.05 5.88
C VAL A 228 -14.41 -1.39 7.19
N VAL A 229 -13.12 -1.20 7.38
CA VAL A 229 -12.49 -0.56 8.54
C VAL A 229 -11.73 0.67 8.05
N ALA A 230 -11.91 1.79 8.74
CA ALA A 230 -11.15 3.01 8.48
C ALA A 230 -9.71 2.88 8.99
N VAL A 231 -8.75 3.25 8.15
CA VAL A 231 -7.32 3.32 8.46
C VAL A 231 -6.85 4.73 8.15
N THR A 232 -6.25 5.38 9.14
CA THR A 232 -5.71 6.74 8.97
C THR A 232 -4.22 6.67 8.77
N CYS A 233 -3.75 7.29 7.69
CA CYS A 233 -2.34 7.45 7.36
C CYS A 233 -1.93 8.90 7.54
N THR A 234 -0.85 9.13 8.27
CA THR A 234 -0.16 10.43 8.30
C THR A 234 0.68 10.60 7.05
N LEU A 235 0.91 11.84 6.63
CA LEU A 235 1.75 12.18 5.49
C LEU A 235 3.11 12.71 5.96
N ARG A 236 4.18 12.38 5.24
CA ARG A 236 5.52 12.88 5.52
C ARG A 236 5.60 14.36 5.12
N GLU A 237 5.89 15.20 6.10
CA GLU A 237 6.10 16.63 5.89
C GLU A 237 7.39 16.91 5.11
N ASP A 238 7.34 17.93 4.26
CA ASP A 238 8.47 18.48 3.53
C ASP A 238 8.26 19.99 3.31
N SER A 239 8.98 20.80 4.09
CA SER A 239 8.92 22.27 4.02
C SER A 239 9.38 22.87 2.68
N THR A 240 9.92 22.06 1.76
CA THR A 240 10.38 22.52 0.44
C THR A 240 9.29 22.49 -0.63
N THR A 241 8.14 21.87 -0.36
CA THR A 241 7.01 21.76 -1.29
C THR A 241 5.93 22.80 -0.99
N ALA A 242 5.13 23.15 -1.99
CA ALA A 242 4.03 24.12 -1.85
C ALA A 242 2.93 23.64 -0.89
N SER A 243 2.75 22.33 -0.76
CA SER A 243 1.76 21.72 0.13
C SER A 243 2.29 21.42 1.54
N GLY A 244 3.61 21.52 1.76
CA GLY A 244 4.23 21.13 3.03
C GLY A 244 4.38 19.61 3.21
N TYR A 245 4.06 18.80 2.20
CA TYR A 245 4.22 17.34 2.20
C TYR A 245 5.15 16.88 1.10
N TYR A 246 5.82 15.76 1.34
CA TYR A 246 6.73 15.18 0.37
C TYR A 246 5.99 14.61 -0.85
N PHE A 247 6.58 14.85 -2.02
CA PHE A 247 6.27 14.21 -3.28
C PHE A 247 7.53 13.64 -3.92
N SER A 248 7.45 12.44 -4.50
CA SER A 248 8.55 11.88 -5.29
C SER A 248 8.74 12.58 -6.65
N GLY A 249 7.69 13.20 -7.18
CA GLY A 249 7.71 13.94 -8.43
C GLY A 249 7.83 15.45 -8.24
N ALA A 250 8.65 16.11 -9.06
CA ALA A 250 8.84 17.56 -9.01
C ALA A 250 7.53 18.35 -9.31
N ALA A 251 6.67 17.83 -10.20
CA ALA A 251 5.36 18.44 -10.45
C ALA A 251 4.40 18.32 -9.26
N GLY A 252 4.63 17.33 -8.40
CA GLY A 252 3.88 17.09 -7.16
C GLY A 252 4.25 18.11 -6.09
N ALA A 253 5.52 18.49 -6.01
CA ALA A 253 6.02 19.49 -5.09
C ALA A 253 5.37 20.88 -5.28
N GLU A 254 4.82 21.19 -6.45
CA GLU A 254 4.09 22.43 -6.74
C GLU A 254 2.57 22.33 -6.49
N GLN A 255 2.05 21.13 -6.17
CA GLN A 255 0.62 20.93 -5.94
C GLN A 255 0.20 21.50 -4.58
N VAL A 256 -0.97 22.13 -4.55
CA VAL A 256 -1.67 22.50 -3.32
C VAL A 256 -2.69 21.42 -3.00
N LEU A 257 -2.73 20.95 -1.75
CA LEU A 257 -3.61 19.87 -1.33
C LEU A 257 -4.85 20.40 -0.63
N TYR A 258 -5.96 19.71 -0.87
CA TYR A 258 -7.26 20.02 -0.31
C TYR A 258 -7.84 18.77 0.35
N GLY A 259 -8.49 18.95 1.50
CA GLY A 259 -9.33 17.89 2.07
C GLY A 259 -10.49 17.56 1.13
N GLY A 260 -10.91 16.30 1.12
CA GLY A 260 -11.91 15.76 0.21
C GLY A 260 -11.36 15.23 -1.11
N SER A 261 -10.10 15.52 -1.47
CA SER A 261 -9.47 14.91 -2.65
C SER A 261 -9.34 13.40 -2.50
N SER A 262 -9.70 12.63 -3.53
CA SER A 262 -9.54 11.18 -3.53
C SER A 262 -8.09 10.79 -3.82
N ALA A 263 -7.68 9.67 -3.25
CA ALA A 263 -6.36 9.11 -3.41
C ALA A 263 -6.39 7.58 -3.36
N SER A 264 -5.44 6.97 -4.06
CA SER A 264 -5.13 5.54 -3.93
C SER A 264 -4.00 5.36 -2.92
N VAL A 265 -4.17 4.49 -1.94
CA VAL A 265 -3.23 4.24 -0.85
C VAL A 265 -2.73 2.80 -0.93
N GLN A 266 -1.42 2.62 -0.91
CA GLN A 266 -0.75 1.33 -0.89
C GLN A 266 -0.03 1.16 0.44
N ILE A 267 -0.49 0.25 1.29
CA ILE A 267 0.09 0.00 2.63
C ILE A 267 0.97 -1.25 2.59
N THR A 268 2.18 -1.17 3.14
CA THR A 268 3.10 -2.30 3.23
C THR A 268 2.84 -3.10 4.52
N LEU A 269 2.28 -4.31 4.37
CA LEU A 269 1.98 -5.24 5.46
C LEU A 269 3.24 -5.90 6.04
N GLY A 270 4.31 -5.99 5.26
CA GLY A 270 5.55 -6.63 5.67
C GLY A 270 6.41 -7.04 4.48
N GLN A 271 7.46 -7.82 4.76
CA GLN A 271 8.39 -8.31 3.74
C GLN A 271 8.43 -9.84 3.79
N SER A 272 8.20 -10.49 2.65
CA SER A 272 8.26 -11.95 2.52
C SER A 272 9.38 -12.39 1.57
N ALA A 273 10.02 -13.51 1.87
CA ALA A 273 11.05 -14.07 1.00
C ALA A 273 10.41 -14.70 -0.25
N PRO A 274 10.99 -14.58 -1.46
CA PRO A 274 10.43 -15.17 -2.68
C PRO A 274 10.10 -16.66 -2.56
N ILE A 275 10.90 -17.40 -1.79
CA ILE A 275 10.66 -18.83 -1.57
C ILE A 275 9.34 -19.13 -0.84
N ALA A 276 8.83 -18.20 -0.02
CA ALA A 276 7.59 -18.37 0.73
C ALA A 276 6.35 -18.45 -0.19
N TRP A 277 6.40 -17.84 -1.38
CA TRP A 277 5.31 -17.91 -2.35
C TRP A 277 5.22 -19.28 -3.04
N VAL A 278 6.35 -20.00 -3.16
CA VAL A 278 6.42 -21.34 -3.76
C VAL A 278 6.25 -22.43 -2.70
N PHE A 279 6.80 -22.20 -1.51
CA PHE A 279 6.78 -23.13 -0.39
C PHE A 279 6.32 -22.40 0.89
N PRO A 280 5.01 -22.45 1.20
CA PRO A 280 4.42 -21.70 2.32
C PRO A 280 5.02 -22.01 3.69
N MET A 281 5.62 -23.19 3.87
CA MET A 281 6.30 -23.61 5.11
C MET A 281 7.52 -22.76 5.49
N PHE A 282 8.04 -21.95 4.57
CA PHE A 282 9.14 -21.00 4.81
C PHE A 282 8.65 -19.55 4.97
N GLY A 283 7.35 -19.29 4.84
CA GLY A 283 6.75 -18.00 5.17
C GLY A 283 6.67 -17.90 6.69
N GLY A 284 7.53 -17.08 7.29
CA GLY A 284 7.58 -16.89 8.73
C GLY A 284 6.23 -16.45 9.28
N GLU A 285 5.76 -17.16 10.30
CA GLU A 285 4.71 -16.71 11.21
C GLU A 285 5.17 -15.40 11.85
N ALA A 286 4.54 -14.28 11.51
CA ALA A 286 4.57 -13.09 12.34
C ALA A 286 3.65 -13.36 13.54
N SER A 287 4.24 -13.59 14.71
CA SER A 287 3.59 -13.45 16.03
C SER A 287 3.79 -12.05 16.56
#